data_AF-A0A7C5D645-F1
#
_entry.id   AF-A0A7C5D645-F1
#
_cell.length_a   1.000
_cell.length_b   1.000
_cell.length_c   1.000
_cell.angle_alpha   90.00
_cell.angle_beta   90.00
_cell.angle_gamma   90.00
#
_symmetry.space_group_name_H-M   'P 1'
#
loop_
_entity.id
_entity.type
_entity.pdbx_description
1 polymer ?
#
loop_
_entity_poly.entity_id
_entity_poly.type
_entity_poly.pdbx_seq_one_letter_code
_entity_poly.pdbx_strand_id
1 'polypeptide(L)' 'MSIVLTGGGTGGHLAIIAAVKEHLKSDYVYIGSNRGQDRAWFGDDKSYKKCYFLDSNGVMN' A
#
# COMPACT_ATOMS: atom_id res chain seq x y z
N MET A 1 -9.82 -15.61 3.16
CA MET A 1 -9.11 -15.14 1.94
C MET A 1 -8.39 -13.86 2.32
N SER A 2 -7.14 -13.67 1.93
CA SER A 2 -6.42 -12.41 2.16
C SER A 2 -5.97 -11.82 0.83
N ILE A 3 -6.14 -10.50 0.67
CA ILE A 3 -5.76 -9.75 -0.51
C ILE A 3 -4.49 -8.97 -0.19
N VAL A 4 -3.48 -9.12 -1.05
CA VAL A 4 -2.27 -8.30 -0.99
C VAL A 4 -2.51 -7.05 -1.84
N LEU A 5 -2.43 -5.89 -1.20
CA LEU A 5 -2.42 -4.60 -1.87
C LEU A 5 -0.96 -4.16 -2.05
N THR A 6 -0.60 -3.86 -3.28
CA THR A 6 0.73 -3.38 -3.64
C THR A 6 0.63 -2.37 -4.78
N GLY A 7 1.68 -1.60 -4.98
CA GLY A 7 1.68 -0.37 -5.75
C GLY A 7 2.18 0.75 -4.84
N GLY A 8 2.93 1.67 -5.41
CA GLY A 8 3.64 2.69 -4.65
C GLY A 8 4.04 3.88 -5.52
N GLY A 9 4.62 4.90 -4.91
CA GLY A 9 5.05 6.11 -5.60
C GLY A 9 4.29 7.35 -5.14
N THR A 10 3.45 7.91 -6.01
CA THR A 10 2.71 9.16 -5.75
C THR A 10 1.30 8.91 -5.23
N GLY A 11 0.72 9.90 -4.54
CA GLY A 11 -0.63 9.82 -3.95
C GLY A 11 -1.75 9.39 -4.91
N GLY A 12 -1.62 9.63 -6.22
CA GLY A 12 -2.61 9.18 -7.21
C GLY A 12 -2.75 7.65 -7.28
N HIS A 13 -1.63 6.92 -7.24
CA HIS A 13 -1.65 5.45 -7.20
C HIS A 13 -2.16 4.94 -5.85
N LEU A 14 -1.76 5.61 -4.77
CA LEU A 14 -2.15 5.22 -3.40
C LEU A 14 -3.65 5.45 -3.13
N ALA A 15 -4.25 6.47 -3.74
CA ALA A 15 -5.68 6.73 -3.65
C ALA A 15 -6.53 5.57 -4.19
N ILE A 16 -6.08 4.93 -5.28
CA ILE A 16 -6.75 3.74 -5.83
C ILE A 16 -6.69 2.58 -4.84
N ILE A 17 -5.54 2.37 -4.20
CA ILE A 17 -5.37 1.32 -3.17
C ILE A 17 -6.32 1.57 -2.00
N ALA A 18 -6.41 2.81 -1.52
CA ALA A 18 -7.31 3.18 -0.43
C ALA A 18 -8.78 2.90 -0.80
N ALA A 19 -9.21 3.30 -2.00
CA ALA A 19 -10.58 3.09 -2.47
C ALA A 19 -10.94 1.60 -2.60
N VAL A 20 -10.02 0.78 -3.12
CA VAL A 20 -10.22 -0.69 -3.23
C VAL A 20 -10.37 -1.32 -1.85
N LYS A 21 -9.56 -0.91 -0.88
CA LYS A 21 -9.64 -1.41 0.51
C LYS A 21 -10.95 -1.02 1.18
N GLU A 22 -11.48 0.16 0.89
CA GLU A 22 -12.75 0.65 1.46
C GLU A 22 -13.97 -0.11 0.92
N HIS A 23 -13.97 -0.46 -0.37
CA HIS A 23 -15.14 -1.04 -1.03
C HIS A 23 -15.16 -2.57 -1.03
N LEU A 24 -14.01 -3.22 -0.82
CA LEU A 24 -13.93 -4.66 -0.67
C LEU A 24 -13.91 -5.02 0.82
N LYS A 25 -14.54 -6.14 1.18
CA LYS A 25 -14.45 -6.70 2.54
C LYS A 25 -13.52 -7.90 2.50
N SER A 26 -12.29 -7.71 2.94
CA SER A 26 -11.30 -8.78 3.02
C SER A 26 -10.29 -8.51 4.14
N ASP A 27 -9.42 -9.49 4.35
CA ASP A 27 -8.22 -9.31 5.14
C ASP A 27 -7.10 -8.75 4.26
N TYR A 28 -6.51 -7.63 4.65
CA TYR A 28 -5.53 -6.95 3.81
C TYR A 28 -4.10 -7.07 4.35
N VAL A 29 -3.17 -7.28 3.44
CA VAL A 29 -1.73 -7.09 3.65
C VAL A 29 -1.25 -6.04 2.67
N TYR A 30 -0.52 -5.03 3.14
CA TYR A 30 0.10 -4.02 2.27
C TYR A 30 1.58 -4.33 2.05
N ILE A 31 2.04 -4.23 0.81
CA ILE A 31 3.46 -4.30 0.44
C ILE A 31 3.79 -3.10 -0.43
N GLY A 32 4.62 -2.19 0.08
CA GLY A 32 5.04 -0.99 -0.61
C GLY A 32 6.50 -0.64 -0.37
N SER A 33 6.87 0.59 -0.68
CA SER A 33 8.25 1.08 -0.57
C SER A 33 8.49 2.00 0.63
N ASN A 34 9.71 2.00 1.18
CA ASN A 34 10.20 3.09 2.02
C ASN A 34 10.51 4.36 1.21
N ARG A 35 10.66 4.24 -0.12
CA ARG A 35 10.94 5.34 -1.04
C ARG A 35 9.62 5.74 -1.72
N GLY A 36 9.03 6.86 -1.29
CA GLY A 36 7.75 7.35 -1.83
C GLY A 36 6.80 7.80 -0.72
N GLN A 37 5.50 7.82 -1.03
CA GLN A 37 4.46 8.26 -0.09
C GLN A 37 3.78 7.09 0.66
N ASP A 38 4.07 5.85 0.30
CA ASP A 38 3.44 4.62 0.80
C ASP A 38 3.37 4.57 2.34
N ARG A 39 4.50 4.79 3.02
CA ARG A 39 4.60 4.71 4.48
C ARG A 39 3.77 5.81 5.17
N ALA A 40 3.75 7.01 4.60
CA ALA A 40 2.94 8.10 5.14
C ALA A 40 1.44 7.82 5.01
N TRP A 41 1.02 7.08 3.99
CA TRP A 41 -0.39 6.74 3.75
C TRP A 41 -0.85 5.52 4.56
N PHE A 42 -0.02 4.49 4.66
CA PHE A 42 -0.46 3.16 5.15
C PHE A 42 0.36 2.63 6.33
N GLY A 43 1.39 3.36 6.79
CA GLY A 43 2.29 2.91 7.85
C GLY A 43 1.61 2.75 9.21
N ASP A 44 0.71 3.67 9.55
CA ASP A 44 0.00 3.71 10.83
C ASP A 44 -1.42 3.14 10.74
N ASP A 45 -1.80 2.62 9.57
CA ASP A 45 -3.13 2.11 9.30
C ASP A 45 -3.30 0.69 9.89
N LYS A 46 -3.94 0.63 11.07
CA LYS A 46 -4.19 -0.61 11.82
C LYS A 46 -5.23 -1.53 11.19
N SER A 47 -5.91 -1.11 10.13
CA SER A 47 -6.87 -1.98 9.43
C SER A 47 -6.19 -3.04 8.56
N TYR A 48 -4.91 -2.85 8.22
CA TYR A 48 -4.10 -3.89 7.61
C TYR A 48 -3.70 -4.92 8.66
N LYS A 49 -3.76 -6.21 8.31
CA LYS A 49 -3.18 -7.27 9.13
C LYS A 49 -1.67 -7.12 9.28
N LYS A 50 -1.02 -6.65 8.20
CA LYS A 50 0.41 -6.38 8.18
C LYS A 50 0.76 -5.43 7.04
N CYS A 51 1.73 -4.56 7.30
CA CYS A 51 2.35 -3.71 6.30
C CYS A 51 3.84 -4.06 6.19
N TYR A 52 4.34 -4.24 4.97
CA TYR A 52 5.75 -4.40 4.66
C TYR A 52 6.20 -3.23 3.79
N PHE A 53 7.23 -2.52 4.23
CA PHE A 53 7.84 -1.45 3.45
C PHE A 53 9.28 -1.84 3.12
N LEU A 54 9.54 -2.01 1.82
CA LEU A 54 10.81 -2.49 1.30
C LEU A 54 11.67 -1.31 0.83
N ASP A 55 12.99 -1.46 0.91
CA ASP A 55 13.93 -0.52 0.29
C ASP A 55 14.04 -0.79 -1.23
N SER A 56 12.92 -0.59 -1.93
CA SER A 56 12.82 -0.78 -3.38
C SER A 56 13.16 0.51 -4.13
N ASN A 57 13.54 0.37 -5.40
CA ASN A 57 13.71 1.48 -6.33
C ASN A 57 12.59 1.49 -7.36
N GLY A 58 12.12 2.68 -7.72
CA GLY A 58 11.24 2.85 -8.86
C GLY A 58 11.95 2.47 -10.15
N VAL A 59 11.25 1.80 -11.06
CA VAL A 59 11.74 1.59 -12.42
C VAL A 59 11.57 2.91 -13.15
N MET A 60 12.68 3.58 -13.46
CA MET A 60 12.71 4.80 -14.27
C MET A 60 13.30 4.47 -15.64
N ASN A 61 12.76 5.11 -16.68
CA ASN A 61 13.32 5.09 -18.02
C ASN A 61 14.19 6.33 -18.25
#